data_AF-A0A924K3V0-F1
#
_entry.id   AF-A0A924K3V0-F1
#
_cell.length_a   1.000
_cell.length_b   1.000
_cell.length_c   1.000
_cell.angle_alpha   90.00
_cell.angle_beta   90.00
_cell.angle_gamma   90.00
#
_symmetry.space_group_name_H-M   'P 1'
#
loop_
_entity.id
_entity.type
_entity.pdbx_description
1 polymer ?
#
loop_
_entity_poly.entity_id
_entity_poly.type
_entity_poly.pdbx_seq_one_letter_code
_entity_poly.pdbx_strand_id
1 'polypeptide(L)'
;MTFVSYTRNFEDVILNRVFGNIDKGFFVDVGAHYPVIDSNTYGLYKRGWRGIAIEPLPECAPQWAQIRRHDIYIAAAAGNTSGNITFFQFEGRSQNATTSAETVRDFQALGVPATSVTVPMVTLDELLAQHRPSEPIHCISIDVEGAEKAVLEGLDLNKYRPWLVLLESVLPGRPIPNFAGWEPLLLERGYDFVYFDAVNRYYLAKEHAALKRYFQFPPNVWDNFVDYRIDALTQQLAKTQAELALLKQQPKP
;
A
#
# COMPACT_ATOMS: atom_id res chain seq x y z
N MET A 1 22.17 4.75 -7.97
CA MET A 1 21.59 3.39 -8.11
C MET A 1 20.19 3.55 -8.68
N THR A 2 19.77 2.65 -9.57
CA THR A 2 18.40 2.63 -10.12
C THR A 2 17.43 2.20 -9.02
N PHE A 3 16.29 2.89 -8.89
CA PHE A 3 15.24 2.51 -7.94
C PHE A 3 14.52 1.25 -8.44
N VAL A 4 14.18 0.31 -7.56
CA VAL A 4 13.37 -0.86 -7.94
C VAL A 4 11.95 -0.62 -7.47
N SER A 5 11.01 -0.63 -8.41
CA SER A 5 9.58 -0.45 -8.19
C SER A 5 8.90 -1.79 -7.92
N TYR A 6 8.17 -1.88 -6.82
CA TYR A 6 7.49 -3.10 -6.36
C TYR A 6 5.99 -3.13 -6.63
N THR A 7 5.44 -2.00 -7.10
CA THR A 7 4.02 -1.82 -7.36
C THR A 7 3.64 -2.10 -8.82
N ARG A 8 2.33 -2.31 -9.07
CA ARG A 8 1.80 -2.50 -10.44
C ARG A 8 1.57 -1.17 -11.17
N ASN A 9 1.17 -0.13 -10.46
CA ASN A 9 0.79 1.16 -11.02
C ASN A 9 1.79 2.28 -10.65
N PHE A 10 2.99 1.91 -10.21
CA PHE A 10 4.14 2.78 -9.94
C PHE A 10 3.91 3.82 -8.84
N GLU A 11 3.03 3.51 -7.87
CA GLU A 11 2.77 4.32 -6.70
C GLU A 11 4.06 4.57 -5.91
N ASP A 12 4.86 3.52 -5.70
CA ASP A 12 6.12 3.60 -4.96
C ASP A 12 7.21 4.41 -5.69
N VAL A 13 7.14 4.53 -7.02
CA VAL A 13 7.97 5.48 -7.80
C VAL A 13 7.61 6.92 -7.46
N ILE A 14 6.31 7.24 -7.36
CA ILE A 14 5.84 8.56 -6.95
C ILE A 14 6.26 8.85 -5.51
N LEU A 15 6.08 7.89 -4.60
CA LEU A 15 6.53 8.04 -3.21
C LEU A 15 8.05 8.24 -3.12
N ASN A 16 8.83 7.49 -3.91
CA ASN A 16 10.28 7.65 -3.99
C ASN A 16 10.68 9.04 -4.49
N ARG A 17 9.97 9.57 -5.51
CA ARG A 17 10.17 10.93 -6.04
C ARG A 17 9.84 12.01 -5.01
N VAL A 18 8.68 11.92 -4.36
CA VAL A 18 8.18 12.91 -3.40
C VAL A 18 9.09 12.96 -2.16
N PHE A 19 9.50 11.80 -1.65
CA PHE A 19 10.29 11.68 -0.42
C PHE A 19 11.78 11.43 -0.68
N GLY A 20 12.28 11.70 -1.89
CA GLY A 20 13.66 11.39 -2.28
C GLY A 20 14.73 12.03 -1.40
N ASN A 21 14.42 13.18 -0.78
CA ASN A 21 15.34 13.92 0.09
C ASN A 21 15.19 13.58 1.59
N ILE A 22 14.41 12.54 1.92
CA ILE A 22 14.17 12.12 3.29
C ILE A 22 14.82 10.74 3.48
N ASP A 23 15.85 10.71 4.33
CA ASP A 23 16.63 9.50 4.58
C ASP A 23 15.81 8.45 5.32
N LYS A 24 15.16 8.85 6.42
CA LYS A 24 14.31 7.99 7.24
C LYS A 24 13.00 8.72 7.53
N GLY A 25 11.90 8.06 7.21
CA GLY A 25 10.55 8.55 7.49
C GLY A 25 9.66 7.45 8.04
N PHE A 26 8.41 7.83 8.28
CA PHE A 26 7.39 6.98 8.86
C PHE A 26 6.17 6.89 7.94
N PHE A 27 5.70 5.68 7.68
CA PHE A 27 4.50 5.41 6.87
C PHE A 27 3.49 4.57 7.65
N VAL A 28 2.23 4.63 7.22
CA VAL A 28 1.20 3.67 7.58
C VAL A 28 0.68 3.04 6.29
N ASP A 29 0.60 1.71 6.25
CA ASP A 29 0.15 0.92 5.10
C ASP A 29 -1.08 0.13 5.52
N VAL A 30 -2.26 0.53 5.04
CA VAL A 30 -3.54 -0.07 5.40
C VAL A 30 -4.05 -0.92 4.24
N GLY A 31 -4.25 -2.21 4.49
CA GLY A 31 -4.42 -3.21 3.43
C GLY A 31 -3.08 -3.59 2.80
N ALA A 32 -2.09 -3.82 3.66
CA ALA A 32 -0.70 -3.96 3.25
C ALA A 32 -0.38 -5.28 2.51
N HIS A 33 -1.31 -6.25 2.52
CA HIS A 33 -1.22 -7.53 1.82
C HIS A 33 0.14 -8.21 1.97
N TYR A 34 0.79 -8.60 0.87
CA TYR A 34 2.14 -9.16 0.89
C TYR A 34 3.23 -8.10 1.12
N PRO A 35 4.28 -8.40 1.89
CA PRO A 35 5.28 -7.40 2.30
C PRO A 35 6.15 -6.83 1.17
N VAL A 36 6.20 -7.48 0.00
CA VAL A 36 7.12 -7.15 -1.10
C VAL A 36 6.37 -6.83 -2.38
N ILE A 37 5.62 -7.81 -2.88
CA ILE A 37 4.93 -7.70 -4.17
C ILE A 37 3.72 -6.80 -4.00
N ASP A 38 3.53 -5.89 -4.94
CA ASP A 38 2.43 -4.93 -4.98
C ASP A 38 2.40 -4.02 -3.73
N SER A 39 3.56 -3.80 -3.09
CA SER A 39 3.67 -2.99 -1.89
C SER A 39 4.10 -1.55 -2.19
N ASN A 40 3.26 -0.59 -1.85
CA ASN A 40 3.56 0.84 -1.95
C ASN A 40 4.74 1.26 -1.06
N THR A 41 4.98 0.53 0.02
CA THR A 41 5.92 0.96 1.07
C THR A 41 7.23 0.17 1.11
N TYR A 42 7.37 -0.91 0.34
CA TYR A 42 8.59 -1.74 0.41
C TYR A 42 9.84 -1.00 -0.11
N GLY A 43 9.72 -0.19 -1.16
CA GLY A 43 10.80 0.68 -1.63
C GLY A 43 11.31 1.65 -0.54
N LEU A 44 10.40 2.22 0.26
CA LEU A 44 10.74 3.07 1.41
C LEU A 44 11.39 2.25 2.53
N TYR A 45 10.85 1.07 2.85
CA TYR A 45 11.42 0.16 3.84
C TYR A 45 12.89 -0.19 3.52
N LYS A 46 13.19 -0.48 2.25
CA LYS A 46 14.55 -0.74 1.75
C LYS A 46 15.50 0.45 1.91
N ARG A 47 14.97 1.68 1.91
CA ARG A 47 15.72 2.92 2.19
C ARG A 47 15.91 3.21 3.68
N GLY A 48 15.37 2.37 4.56
CA GLY A 48 15.54 2.53 6.01
C GLY A 48 14.33 3.17 6.71
N TRP A 49 13.24 3.42 5.99
CA TRP A 49 11.97 3.86 6.58
C TRP A 49 11.32 2.73 7.36
N ARG A 50 10.53 3.10 8.37
CA ARG A 50 9.79 2.14 9.20
C ARG A 50 8.35 2.59 9.33
N GLY A 51 7.44 1.65 9.44
CA GLY A 51 6.03 1.98 9.50
C GLY A 51 5.17 0.96 10.22
N ILE A 52 3.87 1.23 10.18
CA ILE A 52 2.84 0.29 10.60
C ILE A 52 2.22 -0.30 9.34
N ALA A 53 2.11 -1.61 9.28
CA ALA A 53 1.38 -2.34 8.24
C ALA A 53 0.19 -3.05 8.86
N ILE A 54 -0.99 -2.86 8.29
CA ILE A 54 -2.25 -3.44 8.76
C ILE A 54 -2.80 -4.37 7.69
N GLU A 55 -2.93 -5.65 8.03
CA GLU A 55 -3.39 -6.70 7.11
C GLU A 55 -4.08 -7.82 7.89
N PRO A 56 -5.40 -8.06 7.68
CA PRO A 56 -6.15 -9.09 8.38
C PRO A 56 -5.89 -10.52 7.90
N LEU A 57 -5.37 -10.74 6.68
CA LEU A 57 -5.16 -12.08 6.11
C LEU A 57 -4.09 -12.86 6.89
N PRO A 58 -4.45 -13.99 7.54
CA PRO A 58 -3.50 -14.76 8.34
C PRO A 58 -2.29 -15.30 7.56
N GLU A 59 -2.46 -15.58 6.26
CA GLU A 59 -1.40 -16.09 5.39
C GLU A 59 -0.28 -15.07 5.14
N CYS A 60 -0.54 -13.77 5.32
CA CYS A 60 0.46 -12.71 5.13
C CYS A 60 1.44 -12.63 6.32
N ALA A 61 0.97 -12.91 7.54
CA ALA A 61 1.72 -12.69 8.78
C ALA A 61 3.11 -13.36 8.83
N PRO A 62 3.30 -14.63 8.41
CA PRO A 62 4.62 -15.26 8.43
C PRO A 62 5.65 -14.54 7.55
N GLN A 63 5.23 -14.01 6.40
CA GLN A 63 6.13 -13.32 5.49
C GLN A 63 6.53 -11.95 6.02
N TRP A 64 5.60 -11.21 6.64
CA TRP A 64 5.88 -9.94 7.30
C TRP A 64 6.92 -10.09 8.41
N ALA A 65 6.77 -11.11 9.26
CA ALA A 65 7.71 -11.39 10.34
C ALA A 65 9.14 -11.68 9.83
N GLN A 66 9.27 -12.30 8.65
CA GLN A 66 10.55 -12.67 8.06
C GLN A 66 11.20 -11.53 7.26
N ILE A 67 10.44 -10.87 6.39
CA ILE A 67 10.98 -9.92 5.40
C ILE A 67 11.02 -8.50 5.96
N ARG A 68 9.99 -8.11 6.72
CA ARG A 68 9.77 -6.74 7.21
C ARG A 68 9.80 -6.65 8.73
N ARG A 69 10.73 -7.39 9.35
CA ARG A 69 10.93 -7.50 10.82
C ARG A 69 11.09 -6.20 11.60
N HIS A 70 11.29 -5.07 10.93
CA HIS A 70 11.46 -3.77 11.57
C HIS A 70 10.21 -2.88 11.47
N ASP A 71 9.22 -3.27 10.65
CA ASP A 71 7.91 -2.65 10.66
C ASP A 71 7.06 -3.27 11.76
N ILE A 72 6.04 -2.52 12.18
CA ILE A 72 5.03 -2.99 13.12
C ILE A 72 3.89 -3.59 12.29
N TYR A 73 3.72 -4.90 12.38
CA TYR A 73 2.65 -5.62 11.69
C TYR A 73 1.45 -5.82 12.59
N ILE A 74 0.26 -5.44 12.12
CA ILE A 74 -1.02 -5.55 12.82
C ILE A 74 -1.93 -6.50 12.04
N ALA A 75 -2.19 -7.68 12.62
CA ALA A 75 -3.09 -8.69 12.06
C ALA A 75 -4.57 -8.34 12.34
N ALA A 76 -5.06 -7.27 11.74
CA ALA A 76 -6.42 -6.75 11.93
C ALA A 76 -6.91 -6.02 10.68
N ALA A 77 -8.22 -5.84 10.57
CA ALA A 77 -8.80 -4.85 9.65
C ALA A 77 -8.73 -3.45 10.28
N ALA A 78 -8.60 -2.41 9.45
CA ALA A 78 -8.76 -1.03 9.90
C ALA A 78 -10.17 -0.52 9.61
N GLY A 79 -10.71 0.34 10.47
CA GLY A 79 -11.90 1.11 10.16
C GLY A 79 -12.31 2.06 11.28
N ASN A 80 -13.59 2.36 11.41
CA ASN A 80 -14.09 3.47 12.25
C ASN A 80 -14.36 3.11 13.71
N THR A 81 -14.28 1.83 14.07
CA THR A 81 -14.45 1.33 15.44
C THR A 81 -13.52 0.16 15.70
N SER A 82 -13.31 -0.15 16.99
CA SER A 82 -12.52 -1.30 17.41
C SER A 82 -13.39 -2.45 17.89
N GLY A 83 -12.96 -3.68 17.67
CA GLY A 83 -13.71 -4.88 18.02
C GLY A 83 -13.41 -6.03 17.08
N ASN A 84 -14.45 -6.70 16.59
CA ASN A 84 -14.34 -7.74 15.59
C ASN A 84 -15.26 -7.42 14.42
N ILE A 85 -14.83 -7.77 13.21
CA ILE A 85 -15.61 -7.59 11.99
C ILE A 85 -15.57 -8.85 11.13
N THR A 86 -16.63 -9.06 10.35
CA THR A 86 -16.63 -10.07 9.30
C THR A 86 -15.81 -9.57 8.13
N PHE A 87 -14.74 -10.30 7.81
CA PHE A 87 -13.89 -10.06 6.66
C PHE A 87 -14.18 -11.10 5.58
N PHE A 88 -14.32 -10.66 4.33
CA PHE A 88 -14.72 -11.49 3.21
C PHE A 88 -13.56 -11.69 2.24
N GLN A 89 -13.44 -12.91 1.74
CA GLN A 89 -12.42 -13.31 0.78
C GLN A 89 -13.08 -13.96 -0.44
N PHE A 90 -12.50 -13.72 -1.61
CA PHE A 90 -12.98 -14.27 -2.88
C PHE A 90 -11.96 -15.28 -3.42
N GLU A 91 -12.44 -16.44 -3.86
CA GLU A 91 -11.58 -17.53 -4.32
C GLU A 91 -10.67 -17.07 -5.48
N GLY A 92 -9.35 -17.25 -5.32
CA GLY A 92 -8.34 -16.83 -6.28
C GLY A 92 -8.14 -15.30 -6.40
N ARG A 93 -8.72 -14.51 -5.49
CA ARG A 93 -8.73 -13.03 -5.54
C ARG A 93 -8.51 -12.43 -4.15
N SER A 94 -7.49 -12.89 -3.42
CA SER A 94 -7.22 -12.41 -2.06
C SER A 94 -6.87 -10.92 -1.98
N GLN A 95 -6.40 -10.31 -3.08
CA GLN A 95 -6.20 -8.86 -3.15
C GLN A 95 -7.51 -8.09 -2.98
N ASN A 96 -8.65 -8.66 -3.41
CA ASN A 96 -9.96 -8.01 -3.33
C ASN A 96 -10.66 -8.26 -1.98
N ALA A 97 -9.97 -8.81 -0.99
CA ALA A 97 -10.57 -9.16 0.30
C ALA A 97 -10.96 -7.89 1.07
N THR A 98 -12.13 -7.90 1.72
CA THR A 98 -12.76 -6.64 2.16
C THR A 98 -13.65 -6.83 3.39
N THR A 99 -13.89 -5.73 4.11
CA THR A 99 -14.97 -5.61 5.10
C THR A 99 -16.24 -4.97 4.52
N SER A 100 -16.19 -4.48 3.27
CA SER A 100 -17.30 -3.77 2.64
C SER A 100 -18.40 -4.73 2.16
N ALA A 101 -19.59 -4.62 2.76
CA ALA A 101 -20.76 -5.37 2.33
C ALA A 101 -21.22 -5.00 0.90
N GLU A 102 -20.93 -3.78 0.45
CA GLU A 102 -21.22 -3.34 -0.92
C GLU A 102 -20.35 -4.07 -1.94
N THR A 103 -19.04 -4.11 -1.70
CA THR A 103 -18.10 -4.88 -2.51
C THR A 103 -18.48 -6.36 -2.59
N VAL A 104 -18.87 -6.97 -1.46
CA VAL A 104 -19.34 -8.37 -1.43
C VAL A 104 -20.57 -8.58 -2.30
N ARG A 105 -21.57 -7.69 -2.22
CA ARG A 105 -22.78 -7.78 -3.06
C ARG A 105 -22.44 -7.66 -4.54
N ASP A 106 -21.52 -6.77 -4.90
CA ASP A 106 -21.10 -6.58 -6.29
C ASP A 106 -20.39 -7.82 -6.85
N PHE A 107 -19.49 -8.45 -6.10
CA PHE A 107 -18.85 -9.70 -6.51
C PHE A 107 -19.85 -10.87 -6.59
N GLN A 108 -20.79 -10.96 -5.65
CA GLN A 108 -21.86 -11.97 -5.69
C GLN A 108 -22.76 -11.81 -6.92
N ALA A 109 -23.09 -10.57 -7.30
CA ALA A 109 -23.85 -10.28 -8.52
C ALA A 109 -23.11 -10.70 -9.81
N LEU A 110 -21.77 -10.76 -9.76
CA LEU A 110 -20.92 -11.28 -10.83
C LEU A 110 -20.71 -12.81 -10.75
N GLY A 111 -21.36 -13.49 -9.81
CA GLY A 111 -21.23 -14.94 -9.62
C GLY A 111 -19.92 -15.37 -8.96
N VAL A 112 -19.20 -14.45 -8.30
CA VAL A 112 -17.96 -14.76 -7.58
C VAL A 112 -18.29 -15.18 -6.15
N PRO A 113 -17.98 -16.43 -5.74
CA PRO A 113 -18.26 -16.90 -4.39
C PRO A 113 -17.37 -16.19 -3.37
N ALA A 114 -17.95 -15.87 -2.21
CA ALA A 114 -17.25 -15.29 -1.07
C ALA A 114 -17.22 -16.27 0.09
N THR A 115 -16.08 -16.35 0.77
CA THR A 115 -15.94 -16.94 2.10
C THR A 115 -15.76 -15.83 3.11
N SER A 116 -16.00 -16.11 4.39
CA SER A 116 -15.81 -15.10 5.44
C SER A 116 -15.10 -15.66 6.67
N VAL A 117 -14.41 -14.77 7.37
CA VAL A 117 -13.71 -15.03 8.62
C VAL A 117 -13.91 -13.83 9.54
N THR A 118 -14.04 -14.07 10.84
CA THR A 118 -14.06 -12.99 11.82
C THR A 118 -12.62 -12.59 12.16
N VAL A 119 -12.30 -11.31 12.04
CA VAL A 119 -10.97 -10.76 12.34
C VAL A 119 -11.09 -9.59 13.32
N PRO A 120 -10.02 -9.28 14.08
CA PRO A 120 -9.97 -8.05 14.86
C PRO A 120 -10.11 -6.83 13.95
N MET A 121 -10.76 -5.79 14.45
CA MET A 121 -10.86 -4.49 13.82
C MET A 121 -10.31 -3.43 14.77
N VAL A 122 -9.56 -2.48 14.23
CA VAL A 122 -8.92 -1.39 14.99
C VAL A 122 -9.08 -0.07 14.26
N THR A 123 -9.05 1.03 15.01
CA THR A 123 -8.98 2.38 14.43
C THR A 123 -7.52 2.78 14.19
N LEU A 124 -7.29 3.63 13.18
CA LEU A 124 -5.95 4.21 12.97
C LEU A 124 -5.54 5.09 14.17
N ASP A 125 -6.50 5.74 14.82
CA ASP A 125 -6.27 6.54 16.02
C ASP A 125 -5.64 5.74 17.17
N GLU A 126 -6.13 4.53 17.43
CA GLU A 126 -5.60 3.63 18.45
C GLU A 126 -4.20 3.13 18.09
N LEU A 127 -4.01 2.67 16.85
CA LEU A 127 -2.71 2.19 16.39
C LEU A 127 -1.66 3.29 16.44
N LEU A 128 -2.01 4.49 15.98
CA LEU A 128 -1.10 5.64 16.02
C LEU A 128 -0.84 6.10 17.45
N ALA A 129 -1.80 6.02 18.36
CA ALA A 129 -1.57 6.34 19.78
C ALA A 129 -0.53 5.40 20.41
N GLN A 130 -0.58 4.12 20.05
CA GLN A 130 0.24 3.07 20.65
C GLN A 130 1.62 2.94 20.03
N HIS A 131 1.73 3.11 18.71
CA HIS A 131 2.88 2.65 17.94
C HIS A 131 3.65 3.75 17.20
N ARG A 132 3.04 4.92 16.99
CA ARG A 132 3.73 5.95 16.21
C ARG A 132 4.95 6.48 16.97
N PRO A 133 6.06 6.73 16.26
CA PRO A 133 7.18 7.43 16.87
C PRO A 133 6.86 8.94 16.93
N SER A 134 7.71 9.74 17.56
CA SER A 134 7.53 11.20 17.66
C SER A 134 7.60 11.93 16.31
N GLU A 135 8.13 11.25 15.29
CA GLU A 135 8.37 11.72 13.95
C GLU A 135 7.06 12.02 13.19
N PRO A 136 7.12 12.89 12.16
CA PRO A 136 5.98 13.13 11.29
C PRO A 136 5.50 11.85 10.59
N ILE A 137 4.19 11.74 10.40
CA ILE A 137 3.60 10.75 9.51
C ILE A 137 3.79 11.28 8.09
N HIS A 138 4.66 10.66 7.31
CA HIS A 138 4.99 11.18 5.98
C HIS A 138 3.98 10.71 4.95
N CYS A 139 3.55 9.45 5.03
CA CYS A 139 2.59 8.87 4.09
C CYS A 139 1.64 7.91 4.81
N ILE A 140 0.37 7.96 4.45
CA ILE A 140 -0.57 6.86 4.68
C ILE A 140 -1.03 6.33 3.31
N SER A 141 -0.93 5.02 3.11
CA SER A 141 -1.53 4.30 1.99
C SER A 141 -2.77 3.56 2.50
N ILE A 142 -3.90 3.69 1.81
CA ILE A 142 -5.16 3.01 2.15
C ILE A 142 -5.69 2.33 0.89
N ASP A 143 -5.67 1.01 0.91
CA ASP A 143 -6.22 0.16 -0.14
C ASP A 143 -6.96 -0.99 0.55
N VAL A 144 -8.27 -0.84 0.76
CA VAL A 144 -9.07 -1.78 1.56
C VAL A 144 -10.34 -2.22 0.83
N GLU A 145 -10.29 -2.14 -0.50
CA GLU A 145 -11.25 -2.72 -1.43
C GLU A 145 -12.70 -2.29 -1.13
N GLY A 146 -12.90 -0.97 -1.03
CA GLY A 146 -14.21 -0.33 -0.84
C GLY A 146 -14.55 0.04 0.60
N ALA A 147 -13.63 -0.15 1.56
CA ALA A 147 -13.80 0.24 2.96
C ALA A 147 -13.05 1.54 3.34
N GLU A 148 -12.54 2.30 2.35
CA GLU A 148 -11.65 3.45 2.55
C GLU A 148 -12.29 4.51 3.44
N LYS A 149 -13.59 4.74 3.27
CA LYS A 149 -14.36 5.68 4.09
C LYS A 149 -14.31 5.31 5.57
N ALA A 150 -14.53 4.04 5.90
CA ALA A 150 -14.53 3.58 7.28
C ALA A 150 -13.14 3.72 7.91
N VAL A 151 -12.07 3.47 7.15
CA VAL A 151 -10.68 3.71 7.59
C VAL A 151 -10.44 5.18 7.89
N LEU A 152 -10.86 6.09 7.00
CA LEU A 152 -10.71 7.54 7.22
C LEU A 152 -11.52 8.04 8.42
N GLU A 153 -12.73 7.53 8.65
CA GLU A 153 -13.54 7.85 9.82
C GLU A 153 -12.89 7.40 11.15
N GLY A 154 -12.02 6.39 11.10
CA GLY A 154 -11.20 5.93 12.23
C GLY A 154 -9.89 6.69 12.44
N LEU A 155 -9.69 7.82 11.74
CA LEU A 155 -8.50 8.65 11.81
C LEU A 155 -8.85 10.12 12.05
N ASP A 156 -8.49 10.67 13.22
CA ASP A 156 -8.61 12.11 13.46
C ASP A 156 -7.43 12.85 12.82
N LEU A 157 -7.68 13.36 11.61
CA LEU A 157 -6.73 14.15 10.82
C LEU A 157 -6.34 15.50 11.44
N ASN A 158 -7.01 15.94 12.50
CA ASN A 158 -6.57 17.10 13.29
C ASN A 158 -5.48 16.72 14.30
N LYS A 159 -5.49 15.47 14.78
CA LYS A 159 -4.56 14.94 15.78
C LYS A 159 -3.36 14.27 15.12
N TYR A 160 -3.61 13.46 14.10
CA TYR A 160 -2.59 12.76 13.33
C TYR A 160 -2.54 13.33 11.93
N ARG A 161 -1.38 13.86 11.55
CA ARG A 161 -1.25 14.69 10.36
C ARG A 161 -0.28 14.12 9.32
N PRO A 162 -0.72 13.14 8.50
CA PRO A 162 0.04 12.66 7.36
C PRO A 162 0.38 13.79 6.39
N TRP A 163 1.59 13.82 5.84
CA TRP A 163 1.91 14.78 4.78
C TRP A 163 1.17 14.42 3.50
N LEU A 164 1.19 13.14 3.15
CA LEU A 164 0.53 12.56 1.97
C LEU A 164 -0.43 11.46 2.40
N VAL A 165 -1.62 11.44 1.82
CA VAL A 165 -2.58 10.33 1.90
C VAL A 165 -2.82 9.82 0.49
N LEU A 166 -2.56 8.54 0.28
CA LEU A 166 -2.83 7.79 -0.94
C LEU A 166 -4.01 6.86 -0.67
N LEU A 167 -5.06 6.93 -1.48
CA LEU A 167 -6.21 6.04 -1.36
C LEU A 167 -6.60 5.42 -2.69
N GLU A 168 -6.94 4.13 -2.70
CA GLU A 168 -7.67 3.53 -3.80
C GLU A 168 -8.99 4.30 -4.01
N SER A 169 -9.31 4.61 -5.26
CA SER A 169 -10.37 5.54 -5.61
C SER A 169 -11.27 5.05 -6.73
N VAL A 170 -11.25 3.75 -6.99
CA VAL A 170 -12.08 3.05 -7.95
C VAL A 170 -12.84 1.92 -7.26
N LEU A 171 -13.88 1.38 -7.89
CA LEU A 171 -14.56 0.19 -7.38
C LEU A 171 -13.64 -1.04 -7.51
N PRO A 172 -13.64 -1.95 -6.52
CA PRO A 172 -12.87 -3.19 -6.57
C PRO A 172 -12.96 -3.92 -7.92
N GLY A 173 -11.81 -4.09 -8.58
CA GLY A 173 -11.67 -4.75 -9.88
C GLY A 173 -12.33 -4.05 -11.07
N ARG A 174 -12.76 -2.79 -10.95
CA ARG A 174 -13.46 -2.03 -12.00
C ARG A 174 -12.94 -0.59 -12.08
N PRO A 175 -12.61 -0.05 -13.28
CA PRO A 175 -12.14 1.32 -13.44
C PRO A 175 -13.29 2.34 -13.38
N ILE A 176 -14.10 2.27 -12.32
CA ILE A 176 -15.24 3.13 -12.05
C ILE A 176 -14.90 3.94 -10.79
N PRO A 177 -14.92 5.28 -10.82
CA PRO A 177 -14.53 6.08 -9.66
C PRO A 177 -15.40 5.81 -8.42
N ASN A 178 -14.74 5.72 -7.25
CA ASN A 178 -15.33 5.45 -5.94
C ASN A 178 -14.71 6.33 -4.85
N PHE A 179 -14.62 7.64 -5.08
CA PHE A 179 -14.03 8.58 -4.11
C PHE A 179 -15.02 9.55 -3.46
N ALA A 180 -16.19 9.75 -4.08
CA ALA A 180 -17.14 10.79 -3.68
C ALA A 180 -17.64 10.63 -2.22
N GLY A 181 -17.69 9.38 -1.72
CA GLY A 181 -18.17 9.09 -0.37
C GLY A 181 -17.19 9.44 0.76
N TRP A 182 -15.89 9.58 0.46
CA TRP A 182 -14.85 9.82 1.46
C TRP A 182 -13.99 11.06 1.19
N GLU A 183 -13.92 11.57 -0.05
CA GLU A 183 -13.10 12.74 -0.41
C GLU A 183 -13.37 13.99 0.45
N PRO A 184 -14.63 14.34 0.80
CA PRO A 184 -14.89 15.49 1.69
C PRO A 184 -14.16 15.41 3.04
N LEU A 185 -13.95 14.21 3.59
CA LEU A 185 -13.26 14.00 4.87
C LEU A 185 -11.81 14.51 4.85
N LEU A 186 -11.16 14.52 3.67
CA LEU A 186 -9.82 15.03 3.47
C LEU A 186 -9.83 16.53 3.14
N LEU A 187 -10.68 16.94 2.20
CA LEU A 187 -10.73 18.32 1.71
C LEU A 187 -11.12 19.30 2.83
N GLU A 188 -12.12 18.95 3.64
CA GLU A 188 -12.56 19.75 4.78
C GLU A 188 -11.50 19.84 5.89
N ARG A 189 -10.61 18.85 5.96
CA ARG A 189 -9.46 18.81 6.89
C ARG A 189 -8.19 19.40 6.29
N GLY A 190 -8.28 20.18 5.23
CA GLY A 190 -7.16 20.94 4.69
C GLY A 190 -6.13 20.10 3.94
N TYR A 191 -6.56 19.02 3.31
CA TYR A 191 -5.79 18.37 2.26
C TYR A 191 -6.20 18.89 0.88
N ASP A 192 -5.25 18.96 -0.04
CA ASP A 192 -5.51 19.24 -1.45
C ASP A 192 -5.36 17.95 -2.27
N PHE A 193 -6.31 17.69 -3.16
CA PHE A 193 -6.12 16.70 -4.21
C PHE A 193 -4.97 17.13 -5.14
N VAL A 194 -3.99 16.25 -5.36
CA VAL A 194 -2.79 16.58 -6.14
C VAL A 194 -2.53 15.68 -7.33
N TYR A 195 -3.04 14.43 -7.33
CA TYR A 195 -2.78 13.48 -8.40
C TYR A 195 -3.78 12.33 -8.40
N PHE A 196 -4.04 11.77 -9.59
CA PHE A 196 -4.78 10.53 -9.78
C PHE A 196 -4.01 9.68 -10.79
N ASP A 197 -3.67 8.45 -10.39
CA ASP A 197 -2.85 7.53 -11.21
C ASP A 197 -3.68 6.54 -12.04
N ALA A 198 -4.99 6.80 -12.20
CA ALA A 198 -6.00 5.92 -12.77
C ALA A 198 -6.59 4.85 -11.81
N VAL A 199 -6.01 4.67 -10.62
CA VAL A 199 -6.52 3.77 -9.57
C VAL A 199 -6.66 4.51 -8.25
N ASN A 200 -5.60 5.19 -7.83
CA ASN A 200 -5.47 5.86 -6.56
C ASN A 200 -5.47 7.38 -6.70
N ARG A 201 -6.06 8.07 -5.72
CA ARG A 201 -5.98 9.52 -5.55
C ARG A 201 -5.01 9.87 -4.43
N TYR A 202 -4.26 10.95 -4.66
CA TYR A 202 -3.23 11.46 -3.76
C TYR A 202 -3.68 12.79 -3.21
N TYR A 203 -3.60 12.94 -1.89
CA TYR A 203 -4.01 14.12 -1.15
C TYR A 203 -2.86 14.60 -0.28
N LEU A 204 -2.50 15.88 -0.42
CA LEU A 204 -1.36 16.48 0.25
C LEU A 204 -1.85 17.51 1.27
N ALA A 205 -1.34 17.43 2.50
CA ALA A 205 -1.65 18.40 3.52
C ALA A 205 -1.18 19.80 3.09
N LYS A 206 -2.00 20.84 3.28
CA LYS A 206 -1.75 22.20 2.78
C LYS A 206 -0.42 22.79 3.25
N GLU A 207 0.02 22.45 4.45
CA GLU A 207 1.32 22.82 5.03
C GLU A 207 2.53 22.28 4.24
N HIS A 208 2.33 21.25 3.41
CA HIS A 208 3.36 20.63 2.56
C HIS A 208 3.21 20.98 1.07
N ALA A 209 2.48 22.06 0.72
CA ALA A 209 2.18 22.43 -0.66
C ALA A 209 3.38 22.52 -1.62
N ALA A 210 4.60 22.74 -1.12
CA ALA A 210 5.83 22.69 -1.93
C ALA A 210 6.05 21.33 -2.61
N LEU A 211 5.54 20.23 -2.05
CA LEU A 211 5.66 18.88 -2.62
C LEU A 211 4.73 18.66 -3.83
N LYS A 212 3.74 19.54 -4.08
CA LYS A 212 2.85 19.45 -5.26
C LYS A 212 3.60 19.36 -6.58
N ARG A 213 4.79 19.96 -6.66
CA ARG A 213 5.64 19.92 -7.86
C ARG A 213 6.01 18.49 -8.32
N TYR A 214 6.01 17.52 -7.42
CA TYR A 214 6.35 16.13 -7.74
C TYR A 214 5.20 15.35 -8.39
N PHE A 215 4.00 15.92 -8.42
CA PHE A 215 2.78 15.32 -8.95
C PHE A 215 2.36 15.85 -10.33
N GLN A 216 3.22 16.66 -10.97
CA GLN A 216 2.91 17.27 -12.27
C GLN A 216 2.86 16.26 -13.43
N PHE A 217 3.59 15.15 -13.31
CA PHE A 217 3.76 14.17 -14.36
C PHE A 217 3.63 12.75 -13.78
N PRO A 218 3.14 11.78 -14.56
CA PRO A 218 3.21 10.38 -14.16
C PRO A 218 4.66 9.91 -13.99
N PRO A 219 4.88 8.74 -13.35
CA PRO A 219 6.15 8.03 -13.43
C PRO A 219 6.66 7.95 -14.87
N ASN A 220 7.91 8.32 -15.09
CA ASN A 220 8.48 8.48 -16.42
C ASN A 220 10.01 8.25 -16.41
N VAL A 221 10.65 8.44 -17.57
CA VAL A 221 12.08 8.17 -17.78
C VAL A 221 13.01 8.94 -16.84
N TRP A 222 12.56 10.03 -16.23
CA TRP A 222 13.35 10.84 -15.30
C TRP A 222 13.38 10.29 -13.88
N ASP A 223 12.55 9.29 -13.55
CA ASP A 223 12.53 8.67 -12.22
C ASP A 223 13.61 7.60 -12.03
N ASN A 224 14.28 7.19 -13.11
CA ASN A 224 15.38 6.21 -13.08
C ASN A 224 15.04 4.96 -12.24
N PHE A 225 13.95 4.28 -12.60
CA PHE A 225 13.49 3.06 -11.94
C PHE A 225 13.45 1.85 -12.88
N VAL A 226 13.41 0.65 -12.29
CA VAL A 226 13.16 -0.63 -12.95
C VAL A 226 12.06 -1.36 -12.20
N ASP A 227 11.17 -2.04 -12.93
CA ASP A 227 10.14 -2.89 -12.34
C ASP A 227 10.78 -4.12 -11.66
N TYR A 228 10.34 -4.47 -10.44
CA TYR A 228 10.92 -5.58 -9.68
C TYR A 228 10.83 -6.91 -10.43
N ARG A 229 9.81 -7.11 -11.25
CA ARG A 229 9.62 -8.35 -12.03
C ARG A 229 10.69 -8.45 -13.10
N ILE A 230 11.01 -7.32 -13.74
CA ILE A 230 12.08 -7.23 -14.74
C ILE A 230 13.44 -7.41 -14.06
N ASP A 231 13.67 -6.74 -12.93
CA ASP A 231 14.91 -6.87 -12.15
C ASP A 231 15.13 -8.32 -11.68
N ALA A 232 14.11 -8.95 -11.09
CA ALA A 232 14.17 -10.33 -10.62
C ALA A 232 14.43 -11.32 -11.77
N LEU A 233 13.75 -11.16 -12.92
CA LEU A 233 14.00 -11.98 -14.10
C LEU A 233 15.42 -11.79 -14.65
N THR A 234 15.94 -10.55 -14.64
CA THR A 234 17.29 -10.24 -15.09
C THR A 234 18.34 -10.91 -14.19
N GLN A 235 18.15 -10.84 -12.87
CA GLN A 235 19.03 -11.52 -11.90
C GLN A 235 18.97 -13.05 -12.06
N GLN A 236 17.76 -13.61 -12.23
CA GLN A 236 17.60 -15.04 -12.42
C GLN A 236 18.20 -15.53 -13.74
N LEU A 237 18.08 -14.75 -14.82
CA LEU A 237 18.71 -15.03 -16.10
C LEU A 237 20.23 -15.04 -15.97
N ALA A 238 20.81 -14.02 -15.33
CA ALA A 238 22.24 -13.94 -15.09
C ALA A 238 22.76 -15.13 -14.28
N LYS A 239 22.04 -15.53 -13.22
CA LYS A 239 22.36 -16.71 -12.42
C LYS A 239 22.33 -17.99 -13.25
N THR A 240 21.25 -18.19 -14.01
CA THR A 240 21.09 -19.37 -14.88
C THR A 240 22.18 -19.44 -15.95
N GLN A 241 22.55 -18.30 -16.53
CA GLN A 241 23.64 -18.22 -17.52
C GLN A 241 25.00 -18.56 -16.90
N ALA A 242 25.27 -18.10 -15.67
CA ALA A 242 26.49 -18.43 -14.94
C ALA A 242 26.57 -19.93 -14.62
N GLU A 243 25.49 -20.53 -14.14
CA GLU A 243 25.40 -21.98 -13.87
C GLU A 243 25.60 -22.80 -15.15
N LEU A 244 24.98 -22.38 -16.27
CA LEU A 244 25.16 -23.03 -17.56
C LEU A 244 26.61 -22.94 -18.06
N ALA A 245 27.27 -21.80 -17.87
CA ALA A 245 28.67 -21.63 -18.25
C ALA A 245 29.60 -22.55 -17.44
N LEU A 246 29.33 -22.73 -16.14
CA LEU A 246 30.07 -23.66 -15.29
C LEU A 246 29.88 -25.12 -15.72
N LEU A 247 28.65 -25.53 -16.03
CA LEU A 247 28.37 -26.89 -16.52
C LEU A 247 29.04 -27.19 -17.86
N LYS A 248 29.09 -26.21 -18.77
CA LYS A 248 29.78 -26.36 -20.07
C LYS A 248 31.30 -26.50 -19.96
N GLN A 249 31.90 -26.06 -18.84
CA GLN A 249 33.34 -26.18 -18.58
C GLN A 249 33.73 -27.50 -17.92
N GLN A 250 32.76 -28.32 -17.49
CA GLN A 250 33.04 -29.64 -16.93
C GLN A 250 33.47 -30.59 -18.04
N PRO A 251 34.54 -31.39 -17.84
CA PRO A 251 34.96 -32.38 -18.82
C PRO A 251 33.82 -33.36 -19.08
N LYS A 252 33.54 -33.62 -20.36
CA LYS A 252 32.60 -34.70 -20.74
C LYS A 252 33.19 -36.04 -20.29
N PRO A 253 32.34 -36.96 -19.79
CA PRO A 253 32.78 -38.31 -19.41
C PRO A 253 33.35 -39.09 -20.59
#